data_AF-A0AAU2DUW9-F1
#
_entry.id   AF-A0AAU2DUW9-F1
#
_cell.length_a   1.000
_cell.length_b   1.000
_cell.length_c   1.000
_cell.angle_alpha   90.00
_cell.angle_beta   90.00
_cell.angle_gamma   90.00
#
_symmetry.space_group_name_H-M   'P 1'
#
loop_
_entity.id
_entity.type
_entity.pdbx_description
1 polymer ?
#
loop_
_entity_poly.entity_id
_entity_poly.type
_entity_poly.pdbx_seq_one_letter_code
_entity_poly.pdbx_strand_id
1 'polypeptide(L)'
;MTEYTLKCESATFDGVDDITASRDGSSVGFVARKRSEFAMDAYVSPNAARAFARGILALADEIDGGEVEAEETTKSAPIKVGDKVQIVRAEACSSHMAGRTGTVGVVDSDDPHLPYRVVDERGDYIAWAREVRKVDEPATLPGRVPVVSMRGDIVTQAKALLEGMEHTAADIIRLAEFLDAGK
;
A
#
# COMPACT_ATOMS: atom_id res chain seq x y z
N MET A 1 20.69 -23.26 14.93
CA MET A 1 20.79 -22.62 13.61
C MET A 1 19.82 -21.46 13.63
N THR A 2 20.26 -20.24 13.33
CA THR A 2 19.37 -19.07 13.31
C THR A 2 18.66 -19.02 11.97
N GLU A 3 17.34 -18.89 12.00
CA GLU A 3 16.47 -18.82 10.84
C GLU A 3 15.55 -17.60 10.99
N TYR A 4 15.28 -16.91 9.88
CA TYR A 4 14.35 -15.80 9.80
C TYR A 4 13.29 -16.14 8.76
N THR A 5 12.00 -16.05 9.11
CA THR A 5 10.91 -16.46 8.22
C THR A 5 9.90 -15.33 8.08
N LEU A 6 9.58 -15.00 6.84
CA LEU A 6 8.43 -14.17 6.47
C LEU A 6 7.30 -15.09 6.01
N LYS A 7 6.11 -14.95 6.59
CA LYS A 7 4.93 -15.77 6.25
C LYS A 7 3.86 -14.91 5.61
N CYS A 8 3.21 -15.44 4.58
CA CYS A 8 1.96 -14.88 4.08
C CYS A 8 0.82 -15.24 5.06
N GLU A 9 0.18 -14.26 5.68
CA GLU A 9 -0.92 -14.45 6.64
C GLU A 9 -2.30 -14.70 5.99
N SER A 10 -2.36 -15.04 4.71
CA SER A 10 -3.63 -15.35 4.04
C SER A 10 -4.24 -16.63 4.65
N ALA A 11 -5.33 -16.46 5.41
CA ALA A 11 -6.04 -17.52 6.12
C ALA A 11 -6.89 -18.45 5.22
N THR A 12 -6.82 -18.30 3.90
CA THR A 12 -7.80 -18.89 2.98
C THR A 12 -7.37 -20.19 2.31
N PHE A 13 -6.13 -20.67 2.51
CA PHE A 13 -5.66 -21.90 1.85
C PHE A 13 -4.87 -22.81 2.79
N ASP A 14 -5.07 -24.13 2.62
CA ASP A 14 -4.25 -25.17 3.25
C ASP A 14 -2.80 -25.05 2.73
N GLY A 15 -1.92 -24.50 3.57
CA GLY A 15 -0.51 -24.30 3.29
C GLY A 15 -0.09 -22.84 3.38
N VAL A 16 1.03 -22.57 4.06
CA VAL A 16 1.56 -21.22 4.22
C VAL A 16 2.59 -20.96 3.12
N ASP A 17 2.47 -19.83 2.43
CA ASP A 17 3.54 -19.32 1.60
C ASP A 17 4.57 -18.65 2.52
N ASP A 18 5.84 -19.05 2.44
CA ASP A 18 6.91 -18.54 3.29
C ASP A 18 8.18 -18.22 2.51
N ILE A 19 8.94 -17.25 3.02
CA ILE A 19 10.33 -17.04 2.64
C ILE A 19 11.18 -17.19 3.90
N THR A 20 12.08 -18.17 3.88
CA THR A 20 13.04 -18.42 4.95
C THR A 20 14.43 -17.96 4.52
N ALA A 21 15.13 -17.25 5.40
CA ALA A 21 16.57 -17.00 5.31
C ALA A 21 17.32 -17.78 6.41
N SER A 22 18.34 -18.54 6.03
CA SER A 22 19.16 -19.31 6.97
C SER A 22 20.63 -19.37 6.54
N ARG A 23 21.52 -19.71 7.47
CA ARG A 23 22.94 -19.93 7.18
C ARG A 23 23.11 -21.31 6.55
N ASP A 24 23.69 -21.38 5.36
CA ASP A 24 24.12 -22.64 4.76
C ASP A 24 25.63 -22.63 4.49
N GLY A 25 26.38 -23.31 5.35
CA GLY A 25 27.85 -23.31 5.29
C GLY A 25 28.45 -21.90 5.38
N SER A 26 29.04 -21.46 4.26
CA SER A 26 29.64 -20.13 4.05
C SER A 26 28.72 -19.13 3.34
N SER A 27 27.51 -19.56 2.99
CA SER A 27 26.50 -18.77 2.27
C SER A 27 25.28 -18.47 3.15
N VAL A 28 24.46 -17.54 2.68
CA VAL A 28 23.10 -17.32 3.19
C VAL A 28 22.15 -17.89 2.14
N GLY A 29 21.30 -18.82 2.56
CA GLY A 29 20.25 -19.39 1.73
C GLY A 29 18.94 -18.65 1.96
N PHE A 30 18.25 -18.30 0.87
CA PHE A 30 16.87 -17.84 0.86
C PHE A 30 16.05 -18.92 0.18
N VAL A 31 15.01 -19.42 0.85
CA VAL A 31 14.10 -20.44 0.31
C VAL A 31 12.70 -19.87 0.33
N ALA A 32 12.06 -19.83 -0.84
CA ALA A 32 10.64 -19.50 -0.94
C ALA A 32 9.82 -20.79 -1.13
N ARG A 33 8.72 -20.89 -0.39
CA ARG A 33 7.74 -21.95 -0.51
C ARG A 33 6.38 -21.39 -0.84
N LYS A 34 5.65 -22.13 -1.67
CA LYS A 34 4.25 -21.87 -2.00
C LYS A 34 3.42 -23.04 -1.49
N ARG A 35 2.48 -22.80 -0.58
CA ARG A 35 1.67 -23.83 0.09
C ARG A 35 2.54 -24.93 0.68
N SER A 36 3.63 -24.54 1.35
CA SER A 36 4.66 -25.45 1.87
C SER A 36 5.46 -26.25 0.83
N GLU A 37 5.18 -26.12 -0.47
CA GLU A 37 5.97 -26.72 -1.55
C GLU A 37 7.13 -25.81 -1.93
N PHE A 38 8.29 -26.40 -2.24
CA PHE A 38 9.46 -25.66 -2.71
C PHE A 38 9.13 -24.90 -4.01
N ALA A 39 9.33 -23.58 -4.00
CA ALA A 39 9.16 -22.76 -5.19
C ALA A 39 10.52 -22.40 -5.80
N MET A 40 11.43 -21.88 -4.99
CA MET A 40 12.78 -21.48 -5.42
C MET A 40 13.73 -21.33 -4.24
N ASP A 41 15.02 -21.37 -4.53
CA ASP A 41 16.08 -20.97 -3.61
C ASP A 41 17.10 -20.04 -4.26
N ALA A 42 17.83 -19.32 -3.41
CA ALA A 42 19.00 -18.54 -3.78
C ALA A 42 20.05 -18.64 -2.69
N TYR A 43 21.29 -18.94 -3.09
CA TYR A 43 22.44 -18.98 -2.19
C TYR A 43 23.39 -17.85 -2.55
N VAL A 44 23.63 -16.97 -1.59
CA VAL A 44 24.44 -15.77 -1.83
C VAL A 44 25.55 -15.65 -0.80
N SER A 45 26.61 -14.93 -1.18
CA SER A 45 27.68 -14.61 -0.24
C SER A 45 27.16 -13.74 0.91
N PRO A 46 27.82 -13.78 2.10
CA PRO A 46 27.44 -12.92 3.22
C PRO A 46 27.44 -11.42 2.88
N ASN A 47 28.31 -10.97 1.97
CA ASN A 47 28.35 -9.57 1.56
C ASN A 47 27.13 -9.19 0.70
N ALA A 48 26.73 -10.06 -0.23
CA ALA A 48 25.52 -9.86 -1.02
C ALA A 48 24.26 -9.89 -0.14
N ALA A 49 24.18 -10.82 0.82
CA ALA A 49 23.07 -10.89 1.77
C ALA A 49 22.94 -9.60 2.60
N ARG A 50 24.07 -9.04 3.07
CA ARG A 50 24.07 -7.76 3.81
C ARG A 50 23.62 -6.59 2.94
N ALA A 51 24.09 -6.52 1.69
CA ALA A 51 23.68 -5.48 0.76
C ALA A 51 22.18 -5.55 0.48
N PHE A 52 21.65 -6.75 0.24
CA PHE A 52 20.23 -6.99 0.04
C PHE A 52 19.40 -6.59 1.27
N ALA A 53 19.82 -7.01 2.48
CA ALA A 53 19.13 -6.65 3.72
C ALA A 53 19.08 -5.13 3.96
N ARG A 54 20.17 -4.41 3.66
CA ARG A 54 20.18 -2.94 3.74
C ARG A 54 19.23 -2.30 2.73
N GLY A 55 19.11 -2.85 1.53
CA GLY A 55 18.14 -2.41 0.53
C GLY A 55 16.70 -2.59 1.02
N ILE A 56 16.39 -3.73 1.65
CA ILE A 56 15.06 -3.96 2.26
C ILE A 56 14.78 -2.92 3.36
N LEU A 57 15.75 -2.65 4.23
CA LEU A 57 15.57 -1.64 5.29
C LEU A 57 15.32 -0.26 4.70
N ALA A 58 16.09 0.17 3.69
CA ALA A 58 15.85 1.44 3.01
C ALA A 58 14.46 1.50 2.36
N LEU A 59 13.99 0.39 1.77
CA LEU A 59 12.63 0.32 1.23
C LEU A 59 11.55 0.39 2.32
N ALA A 60 11.80 -0.19 3.50
CA ALA A 60 10.90 -0.06 4.65
C ALA A 60 10.86 1.40 5.13
N ASP A 61 12.04 2.03 5.27
CA ASP A 61 12.18 3.44 5.66
C ASP A 61 11.47 4.39 4.66
N GLU A 62 11.43 4.05 3.37
CA GLU A 62 10.66 4.81 2.37
C GLU A 62 9.14 4.73 2.58
N ILE A 63 8.63 3.67 3.23
CA ILE A 63 7.20 3.44 3.45
C ILE A 63 6.72 4.15 4.72
N ASP A 64 7.44 4.03 5.83
CA ASP A 64 7.04 4.57 7.15
C ASP A 64 7.86 5.80 7.60
N GLY A 65 8.80 6.26 6.76
CA GLY A 65 9.69 7.38 7.09
C GLY A 65 10.88 6.99 7.97
N GLY A 66 11.10 5.69 8.23
CA GLY A 66 12.16 5.19 9.10
C GLY A 66 11.90 5.45 10.59
N GLU A 67 10.72 5.97 10.92
CA GLU A 67 10.24 6.01 12.29
C GLU A 67 9.64 4.65 12.61
N VAL A 68 10.13 4.02 13.67
CA VAL A 68 9.48 2.83 14.24
C VAL A 68 8.13 3.31 14.74
N GLU A 69 7.10 3.16 13.91
CA GLU A 69 5.74 3.59 14.21
C GLU A 69 5.33 2.83 15.48
N ALA A 70 5.37 3.53 16.62
CA ALA A 70 4.68 3.07 17.80
C ALA A 70 3.22 3.01 17.36
N GLU A 71 2.63 1.81 17.35
CA GLU A 71 1.23 1.57 16.97
C GLU A 71 0.32 2.56 17.70
N GLU A 72 0.07 3.73 17.11
CA GLU A 72 -0.93 4.66 17.58
C GLU A 72 -2.27 4.05 17.19
N THR A 73 -2.73 3.18 18.08
CA THR A 73 -4.12 2.75 18.21
C THR A 73 -4.97 3.97 18.54
N THR A 74 -5.10 4.89 17.60
CA THR A 74 -6.16 5.88 17.60
C THR A 74 -7.45 5.08 17.48
N LYS A 75 -8.09 4.90 18.63
CA LYS A 75 -9.37 4.23 18.83
C LYS A 75 -10.44 5.02 18.07
N SER A 76 -10.44 4.90 16.76
CA SER A 76 -11.47 5.45 15.89
C SER A 76 -12.79 4.78 16.25
N ALA A 77 -13.88 5.54 16.19
CA ALA A 77 -15.21 5.01 16.44
C ALA A 77 -15.45 3.76 15.56
N PRO A 78 -16.20 2.75 16.05
CA PRO A 78 -16.41 1.51 15.30
C PRO A 78 -16.91 1.79 13.88
N ILE A 79 -16.32 1.09 12.91
CA ILE A 79 -16.70 1.14 11.50
C ILE A 79 -18.08 0.50 11.34
N LYS A 80 -18.99 1.18 10.64
CA LYS A 80 -20.36 0.70 10.36
C LYS A 80 -20.67 0.75 8.86
N VAL A 81 -21.69 0.01 8.44
CA VAL A 81 -22.23 0.09 7.08
C VAL A 81 -22.62 1.53 6.76
N GLY A 82 -22.26 1.99 5.55
CA GLY A 82 -22.48 3.35 5.06
C GLY A 82 -21.34 4.32 5.37
N ASP A 83 -20.36 3.96 6.21
CA ASP A 83 -19.20 4.81 6.44
C ASP A 83 -18.32 4.88 5.18
N LYS A 84 -17.85 6.08 4.85
CA LYS A 84 -16.79 6.28 3.86
C LYS A 84 -15.45 5.94 4.49
N VAL A 85 -14.70 5.05 3.85
CA VAL A 85 -13.47 4.49 4.40
C VAL A 85 -12.38 4.39 3.34
N GLN A 86 -11.13 4.46 3.79
CA GLN A 86 -9.94 4.13 3.01
C GLN A 86 -9.46 2.75 3.43
N ILE A 87 -9.16 1.89 2.46
CA ILE A 87 -8.61 0.56 2.70
C ILE A 87 -7.16 0.74 3.16
N VAL A 88 -6.86 0.31 4.38
CA VAL A 88 -5.49 0.26 4.91
C VAL A 88 -4.87 -1.07 4.54
N ARG A 89 -5.62 -2.16 4.77
CA ARG A 89 -5.17 -3.52 4.46
C ARG A 89 -6.32 -4.34 3.86
N ALA A 90 -6.14 -4.75 2.61
CA ALA A 90 -7.04 -5.68 1.93
C ALA A 90 -6.64 -7.14 2.20
N GLU A 91 -7.33 -8.09 1.57
CA GLU A 91 -6.86 -9.47 1.44
C GLU A 91 -5.39 -9.51 0.97
N ALA A 92 -4.61 -10.49 1.44
CA ALA A 92 -3.15 -10.53 1.28
C ALA A 92 -2.68 -10.46 -0.20
N CYS A 93 -3.47 -10.98 -1.14
CA CYS A 93 -3.18 -10.93 -2.58
C CYS A 93 -3.64 -9.64 -3.27
N SER A 94 -4.25 -8.72 -2.52
CA SER A 94 -4.91 -7.52 -3.01
C SER A 94 -4.25 -6.25 -2.49
N SER A 95 -2.93 -6.26 -2.25
CA SER A 95 -2.16 -5.11 -1.75
C SER A 95 -2.34 -3.84 -2.59
N HIS A 96 -2.55 -3.98 -3.90
CA HIS A 96 -2.89 -2.89 -4.82
C HIS A 96 -4.23 -2.18 -4.51
N MET A 97 -5.04 -2.70 -3.59
CA MET A 97 -6.26 -2.06 -3.09
C MET A 97 -5.99 -1.12 -1.90
N ALA A 98 -4.83 -1.21 -1.24
CA ALA A 98 -4.47 -0.29 -0.16
C ALA A 98 -4.44 1.16 -0.67
N GLY A 99 -4.96 2.08 0.14
CA GLY A 99 -5.11 3.49 -0.20
C GLY A 99 -6.38 3.84 -0.99
N ARG A 100 -7.10 2.86 -1.57
CA ARG A 100 -8.37 3.14 -2.26
C ARG A 100 -9.47 3.49 -1.26
N THR A 101 -10.37 4.39 -1.66
CA THR A 101 -11.53 4.82 -0.87
C THR A 101 -12.81 4.23 -1.42
N GLY A 102 -13.75 3.91 -0.54
CA GLY A 102 -15.11 3.51 -0.89
C GLY A 102 -16.03 3.62 0.32
N THR A 103 -17.21 3.00 0.21
CA THR A 103 -18.20 2.95 1.28
C THR A 103 -18.30 1.53 1.81
N VAL A 104 -18.44 1.37 3.13
CA VAL A 104 -18.68 0.05 3.73
C VAL A 104 -20.09 -0.42 3.35
N GLY A 105 -20.16 -1.44 2.49
CA GLY A 105 -21.42 -2.06 2.09
C GLY A 105 -21.88 -3.16 3.04
N VAL A 106 -20.94 -3.88 3.66
CA VAL A 106 -21.21 -4.95 4.63
C VAL A 106 -20.13 -4.95 5.71
N VAL A 107 -20.55 -5.21 6.95
CA VAL A 107 -19.65 -5.57 8.06
C VAL A 107 -19.97 -7.01 8.43
N ASP A 108 -19.01 -7.91 8.25
CA ASP A 108 -19.09 -9.32 8.66
C ASP A 108 -18.33 -9.48 9.97
N SER A 109 -19.06 -9.60 11.08
CA SER A 109 -18.45 -9.80 12.40
C SER A 109 -17.95 -11.21 12.63
N ASP A 110 -18.34 -12.17 11.78
CA ASP A 110 -18.00 -13.59 11.94
C ASP A 110 -16.68 -13.93 11.21
N ASP A 111 -16.20 -13.06 10.31
CA ASP A 111 -14.88 -13.15 9.68
C ASP A 111 -13.89 -12.12 10.28
N PRO A 112 -13.04 -12.50 11.24
CA PRO A 112 -12.07 -11.59 11.84
C PRO A 112 -10.90 -11.23 10.89
N HIS A 113 -10.75 -11.93 9.77
CA HIS A 113 -9.67 -11.68 8.81
C HIS A 113 -10.06 -10.66 7.75
N LEU A 114 -11.33 -10.66 7.34
CA LEU A 114 -11.86 -9.78 6.30
C LEU A 114 -13.25 -9.23 6.67
N PRO A 115 -13.37 -8.44 7.75
CA PRO A 115 -14.68 -8.03 8.25
C PRO A 115 -15.38 -6.94 7.43
N TYR A 116 -14.69 -6.25 6.51
CA TYR A 116 -15.26 -5.06 5.85
C TYR A 116 -15.38 -5.23 4.33
N ARG A 117 -16.60 -5.26 3.80
CA ARG A 117 -16.83 -5.19 2.35
C ARG A 117 -16.95 -3.75 1.91
N VAL A 118 -16.02 -3.30 1.06
CA VAL A 118 -15.98 -1.94 0.52
C VAL A 118 -16.51 -1.93 -0.92
N VAL A 119 -17.38 -0.98 -1.22
CA VAL A 119 -17.97 -0.74 -2.54
C VAL A 119 -17.67 0.68 -3.03
N ASP A 120 -17.79 0.90 -4.34
CA ASP A 120 -17.71 2.23 -4.92
C ASP A 120 -19.05 3.00 -4.83
N GLU A 121 -19.11 4.19 -5.41
CA GLU A 121 -20.31 5.05 -5.40
C GLU A 121 -21.52 4.44 -6.12
N ARG A 122 -21.29 3.48 -7.03
CA ARG A 122 -22.34 2.76 -7.76
C ARG A 122 -22.79 1.51 -7.02
N GLY A 123 -22.12 1.16 -5.93
CA GLY A 123 -22.32 -0.08 -5.19
C GLY A 123 -21.54 -1.27 -5.76
N ASP A 124 -20.67 -1.04 -6.73
CA ASP A 124 -19.84 -2.09 -7.31
C ASP A 124 -18.74 -2.51 -6.31
N TYR A 125 -18.43 -3.80 -6.31
CA TYR A 125 -17.46 -4.38 -5.39
C TYR A 125 -16.05 -3.83 -5.64
N ILE A 126 -15.39 -3.33 -4.58
CA ILE A 126 -13.97 -2.98 -4.60
C ILE A 126 -13.15 -4.11 -3.97
N ALA A 127 -13.37 -4.39 -2.68
CA ALA A 127 -12.59 -5.37 -1.94
C ALA A 127 -13.28 -5.78 -0.63
N TRP A 128 -12.91 -6.95 -0.12
CA TRP A 128 -12.95 -7.22 1.31
C TRP A 128 -11.65 -6.74 1.96
N ALA A 129 -11.77 -6.05 3.08
CA ALA A 129 -10.68 -5.42 3.80
C ALA A 129 -10.58 -5.93 5.24
N ARG A 130 -9.34 -6.22 5.64
CA ARG A 130 -8.95 -6.54 7.01
C ARG A 130 -8.99 -5.30 7.89
N GLU A 131 -8.49 -4.19 7.33
CA GLU A 131 -8.36 -2.93 8.04
C GLU A 131 -8.77 -1.77 7.13
N VAL A 132 -9.61 -0.90 7.67
CA VAL A 132 -10.08 0.31 7.02
C VAL A 132 -10.03 1.47 7.99
N ARG A 133 -9.75 2.67 7.47
CA ARG A 133 -9.78 3.91 8.24
C ARG A 133 -10.95 4.75 7.77
N LYS A 134 -11.75 5.30 8.68
CA LYS A 134 -12.80 6.27 8.31
C LYS A 134 -12.13 7.44 7.60
N VAL A 135 -12.68 7.78 6.44
CA VAL A 135 -12.40 9.05 5.81
C VAL A 135 -13.44 9.98 6.38
N ASP A 136 -13.03 10.85 7.30
CA ASP A 136 -13.84 12.03 7.57
C ASP A 136 -13.99 12.72 6.22
N GLU A 137 -15.24 12.76 5.73
CA GLU A 137 -15.59 13.67 4.65
C GLU A 137 -15.00 15.02 5.08
N PRO A 138 -14.13 15.66 4.28
CA PRO A 138 -13.68 16.98 4.66
C PRO A 138 -14.96 17.78 4.80
N ALA A 139 -15.32 18.12 6.04
CA ALA A 139 -16.29 19.16 6.30
C ALA A 139 -15.86 20.28 5.37
N THR A 140 -16.75 20.71 4.49
CA THR A 140 -16.56 21.87 3.63
C THR A 140 -16.41 23.07 4.57
N LEU A 141 -15.26 23.19 5.21
CA LEU A 141 -14.83 24.36 5.94
C LEU A 141 -14.42 25.33 4.83
N PRO A 142 -15.14 26.44 4.65
CA PRO A 142 -14.73 27.45 3.70
C PRO A 142 -13.33 27.93 4.12
N GLY A 143 -12.30 27.58 3.35
CA GLY A 143 -10.96 28.15 3.48
C GLY A 143 -9.80 27.23 3.83
N ARG A 144 -9.92 25.89 3.79
CA ARG A 144 -8.73 25.01 3.87
C ARG A 144 -8.46 24.35 2.52
N VAL A 145 -7.41 24.83 1.85
CA VAL A 145 -6.87 24.24 0.62
C VAL A 145 -6.21 22.90 1.00
N PRO A 146 -6.51 21.78 0.32
CA PRO A 146 -5.86 20.50 0.59
C PRO A 146 -4.34 20.63 0.36
N VAL A 147 -3.54 19.97 1.19
CA VAL A 147 -2.10 19.80 0.92
C VAL A 147 -2.01 18.80 -0.21
N VAL A 148 -1.93 19.34 -1.42
CA VAL A 148 -1.87 18.52 -2.61
C VAL A 148 -0.43 18.15 -2.91
N SER A 149 -0.22 16.90 -3.33
CA SER A 149 1.05 16.48 -3.91
C SER A 149 1.40 17.43 -5.06
N MET A 150 2.39 18.29 -4.85
CA MET A 150 2.68 19.44 -5.72
C MET A 150 2.86 19.04 -7.18
N ARG A 151 3.42 17.85 -7.45
CA ARG A 151 3.66 17.40 -8.83
C ARG A 151 2.39 16.97 -9.57
N GLY A 152 1.46 16.29 -8.89
CA GLY A 152 0.21 15.83 -9.52
C GLY A 152 -0.70 17.01 -9.89
N ASP A 153 -0.73 18.02 -9.04
CA ASP A 153 -1.46 19.26 -9.29
C ASP A 153 -0.87 20.11 -10.40
N ILE A 154 0.45 20.23 -10.44
CA ILE A 154 1.12 21.01 -11.47
C ILE A 154 0.89 20.40 -12.86
N VAL A 155 0.91 19.07 -12.97
CA VAL A 155 0.58 18.38 -14.23
C VAL A 155 -0.90 18.55 -14.61
N THR A 156 -1.80 18.50 -13.62
CA THR A 156 -3.24 18.73 -13.84
C THR A 156 -3.51 20.17 -14.29
N GLN A 157 -2.83 21.15 -13.69
CA GLN A 157 -2.92 22.56 -14.05
C GLN A 157 -2.32 22.83 -15.44
N ALA A 158 -1.17 22.22 -15.76
CA ALA A 158 -0.58 22.30 -17.09
C ALA A 158 -1.54 21.73 -18.16
N LYS A 159 -2.22 20.61 -17.86
CA LYS A 159 -3.22 20.02 -18.75
C LYS A 159 -4.43 20.93 -18.96
N ALA A 160 -4.94 21.55 -17.90
CA ALA A 160 -6.07 22.48 -17.99
C ALA A 160 -5.73 23.75 -18.80
N LEU A 161 -4.51 24.27 -18.67
CA LEU A 161 -4.06 25.45 -19.43
C LEU A 161 -3.88 25.19 -20.93
N LEU A 162 -3.68 23.93 -21.31
CA LEU A 162 -3.55 23.51 -22.71
C LEU A 162 -4.87 22.99 -23.30
N GLU A 163 -5.96 23.04 -22.53
CA GLU A 163 -7.27 22.60 -23.00
C GLU A 163 -7.74 23.45 -24.19
N GLY A 164 -8.17 22.79 -25.27
CA GLY A 164 -8.58 23.45 -26.52
C GLY A 164 -7.44 23.80 -27.49
N MET A 165 -6.19 23.46 -27.16
CA MET A 165 -5.03 23.58 -28.07
C MET A 165 -4.57 22.20 -28.54
N GLU A 166 -4.02 22.09 -29.75
CA GLU A 166 -3.24 20.89 -30.10
C GLU A 166 -1.96 20.87 -29.25
N HIS A 167 -1.82 19.87 -28.41
CA HIS A 167 -0.67 19.72 -27.52
C HIS A 167 -0.27 18.26 -27.38
N THR A 168 1.02 18.05 -27.09
CA THR A 168 1.59 16.72 -26.83
C THR A 168 1.86 16.53 -25.34
N ALA A 169 2.12 15.29 -24.93
CA ALA A 169 2.56 14.99 -23.58
C ALA A 169 3.86 15.75 -23.20
N ALA A 170 4.74 16.00 -24.16
CA ALA A 170 5.96 16.77 -23.93
C ALA A 170 5.66 18.25 -23.60
N ASP A 171 4.58 18.80 -24.15
CA ASP A 171 4.17 20.19 -23.88
C ASP A 171 3.57 20.32 -22.48
N ILE A 172 2.80 19.31 -22.03
CA ILE A 172 2.29 19.23 -20.66
C ILE A 172 3.45 19.15 -19.65
N ILE A 173 4.47 18.33 -19.92
CA ILE A 173 5.63 18.17 -19.03
C ILE A 173 6.44 19.47 -18.97
N ARG A 174 6.72 20.11 -20.10
CA ARG A 174 7.46 21.40 -20.12
C ARG A 174 6.70 22.51 -19.41
N LEU A 175 5.38 22.57 -19.57
CA LEU A 175 4.56 23.55 -18.87
C LEU A 175 4.49 23.26 -17.37
N ALA A 176 4.43 21.98 -16.98
CA ALA A 176 4.53 21.57 -15.59
C ALA A 176 5.87 21.96 -14.95
N GLU A 177 7.00 21.72 -15.63
CA GLU A 177 8.33 22.15 -15.18
C GLU A 177 8.44 23.67 -15.05
N PHE A 178 7.85 24.43 -15.98
CA PHE A 178 7.81 25.89 -15.91
C PHE A 178 7.00 26.41 -14.71
N LEU A 179 5.84 25.80 -14.42
CA LEU A 179 4.99 26.16 -13.29
C LEU A 179 5.62 25.79 -11.94
N ASP A 180 6.49 24.78 -11.90
CA ASP A 180 7.25 24.39 -10.71
C ASP A 180 8.44 25.34 -10.45
N ALA A 181 9.11 25.82 -11.51
CA ALA A 181 10.24 26.74 -11.43
C ALA A 181 9.86 28.22 -11.13
N GLY A 182 8.57 28.55 -11.19
CA GLY A 182 8.04 29.89 -10.91
C GLY A 182 7.63 30.14 -9.44
N LYS A 183 7.90 29.18 -8.54
CA LYS A 183 7.71 29.31 -7.08
C LYS A 183 9.02 29.65 -6.39
#